data_AF-A0AAU5V6Z9-F1
#
_entry.id   AF-A0AAU5V6Z9-F1
#
_cell.length_a   1.000
_cell.length_b   1.000
_cell.length_c   1.000
_cell.angle_alpha   90.00
_cell.angle_beta   90.00
_cell.angle_gamma   90.00
#
_symmetry.space_group_name_H-M   'P 1'
#
loop_
_entity.id
_entity.type
_entity.pdbx_description
1 polymer ?
#
loop_
_entity_poly.entity_id
_entity_poly.type
_entity_poly.pdbx_seq_one_letter_code
_entity_poly.pdbx_strand_id
1 'polypeptide(L)'
;MRELDHAAALRSERDVPADTAKGIDAAHRRVEYFVPIPDSTPDQYCTFSFSALIAPGSDPAFYDTLVELFDAVMSTFRWSYA
;
A
#
# COMPACT_ATOMS: atom_id res chain seq x y z
N MET A 1 10.38 4.87 -5.79
CA MET A 1 9.63 4.41 -6.98
C MET A 1 9.84 2.92 -7.13
N ARG A 2 8.81 2.17 -7.50
CA ARG A 2 8.86 0.72 -7.78
C ARG A 2 8.33 0.49 -9.20
N GLU A 3 8.75 -0.58 -9.85
CA GLU A 3 8.17 -1.00 -11.12
C GLU A 3 7.14 -2.10 -10.84
N LEU A 4 5.91 -1.92 -11.36
CA LEU A 4 4.82 -2.90 -11.29
C LEU A 4 4.35 -3.16 -12.71
N ASP A 5 4.61 -4.36 -13.22
CA ASP A 5 4.27 -4.75 -14.60
C ASP A 5 4.60 -3.68 -15.65
N HIS A 6 5.88 -3.28 -15.69
CA HIS A 6 6.42 -2.23 -16.58
C HIS A 6 5.88 -0.81 -16.34
N ALA A 7 4.97 -0.61 -15.37
CA ALA A 7 4.50 0.70 -14.96
C ALA A 7 5.33 1.23 -13.77
N ALA A 8 5.76 2.48 -13.87
CA ALA A 8 6.42 3.18 -12.76
C ALA A 8 5.38 3.54 -11.69
N ALA A 9 5.44 2.85 -10.55
CA ALA A 9 4.56 3.07 -9.41
C ALA A 9 5.25 3.89 -8.31
N LEU A 10 4.48 4.80 -7.70
CA LEU A 10 4.91 5.51 -6.50
C LEU A 10 4.51 4.67 -5.27
N ARG A 11 5.50 4.26 -4.48
CA ARG A 11 5.30 3.64 -3.18
C ARG A 11 5.47 4.69 -2.09
N SER A 12 4.51 4.76 -1.17
CA SER A 12 4.56 5.59 0.04
C SER A 12 4.31 4.71 1.26
N GLU A 13 4.99 5.03 2.36
CA GLU A 13 4.80 4.37 3.65
C GLU A 13 4.82 5.42 4.74
N ARG A 14 3.85 5.35 5.66
CA ARG A 14 3.74 6.27 6.78
C ARG A 14 3.05 5.63 7.98
N ASP A 15 3.43 6.07 9.17
CA ASP A 15 2.64 5.82 10.36
C ASP A 15 1.47 6.83 10.42
N VAL A 16 0.27 6.34 10.66
CA VAL A 16 -0.96 7.11 10.74
C VAL A 16 -1.47 7.04 12.18
N PRO A 17 -1.64 8.18 12.87
CA PRO A 17 -2.18 8.18 14.23
C PRO A 17 -3.64 7.76 14.25
N ALA A 18 -4.12 7.32 15.41
CA ALA A 18 -5.55 7.13 15.63
C ALA A 18 -6.28 8.48 15.46
N ASP A 19 -7.45 8.44 14.83
CA ASP A 19 -8.30 9.60 14.57
C ASP A 19 -9.76 9.14 14.71
N THR A 20 -10.25 9.12 15.95
CA THR A 20 -11.60 8.64 16.28
C THR A 20 -12.69 9.50 15.64
N ALA A 21 -12.40 10.78 15.34
CA ALA A 21 -13.32 11.64 14.60
C ALA A 21 -13.53 11.18 13.14
N LYS A 22 -12.61 10.36 12.61
CA LYS A 22 -12.70 9.72 11.29
C LYS A 22 -12.95 8.21 11.37
N GLY A 23 -13.30 7.69 12.56
CA GLY A 23 -13.53 6.25 12.79
C GLY A 23 -12.27 5.40 12.74
N ILE A 24 -11.10 5.99 12.99
CA ILE A 24 -9.81 5.26 13.06
C ILE A 24 -9.48 5.05 14.53
N ASP A 25 -9.81 3.87 15.05
CA ASP A 25 -9.72 3.57 16.48
C ASP A 25 -8.28 3.25 16.94
N ALA A 26 -7.37 2.95 16.01
CA ALA A 26 -6.00 2.58 16.32
C ALA A 26 -5.00 3.21 15.34
N ALA A 27 -3.83 3.55 15.88
CA ALA A 27 -2.68 3.92 15.05
C ALA A 27 -2.29 2.73 14.18
N HIS A 28 -1.84 3.01 12.97
CA HIS A 28 -1.50 1.98 12.01
C HIS A 28 -0.38 2.43 11.08
N ARG A 29 0.41 1.47 10.60
CA ARG A 29 1.33 1.71 9.49
C ARG A 29 0.58 1.50 8.18
N ARG A 30 0.67 2.48 7.28
CA ARG A 30 0.01 2.44 5.98
C ARG A 30 1.04 2.44 4.86
N VAL A 31 0.89 1.51 3.93
CA VAL A 31 1.65 1.42 2.68
C VAL A 31 0.69 1.62 1.51
N GLU A 32 1.07 2.48 0.57
CA GLU A 32 0.27 2.79 -0.60
C GLU A 32 1.12 2.66 -1.87
N TYR A 33 0.55 2.02 -2.89
CA TYR A 33 1.06 2.04 -4.26
C TYR A 33 0.10 2.84 -5.13
N PHE A 34 0.61 3.89 -5.77
CA PHE A 34 -0.09 4.65 -6.79
C PHE A 34 0.46 4.26 -8.15
N VAL A 35 -0.39 3.65 -8.98
CA VAL A 35 0.01 2.95 -10.21
C VAL A 35 -0.77 3.54 -11.39
N PRO A 36 -0.10 4.03 -12.45
CA PRO A 36 -0.79 4.46 -13.66
C PRO A 36 -1.40 3.24 -14.37
N ILE A 37 -2.62 3.39 -14.90
CA ILE A 37 -3.23 2.38 -15.77
C ILE A 37 -2.61 2.54 -17.17
N PRO A 38 -1.92 1.54 -17.72
CA PRO A 38 -1.27 1.66 -19.02
C PRO A 38 -2.27 1.95 -20.14
N ASP A 39 -1.85 2.76 -21.12
CA ASP A 39 -2.62 3.14 -22.32
C ASP A 39 -4.00 3.78 -22.06
N SER A 40 -4.25 4.23 -20.83
CA SER A 40 -5.50 4.91 -20.48
C SER A 40 -5.53 6.31 -21.07
N THR A 41 -6.59 6.64 -21.80
CA THR A 41 -6.90 8.01 -22.25
C THR A 41 -8.35 8.35 -21.88
N PRO A 42 -8.61 9.26 -20.93
CA PRO A 42 -7.65 10.09 -20.18
C PRO A 42 -6.79 9.27 -19.20
N ASP A 43 -5.74 9.88 -18.65
CA ASP A 43 -4.90 9.25 -17.63
C ASP A 43 -5.74 8.77 -16.44
N GLN A 44 -5.59 7.49 -16.10
CA GLN A 44 -6.24 6.88 -14.96
C GLN A 44 -5.20 6.20 -14.07
N TYR A 45 -5.55 6.08 -12.80
CA TYR A 45 -4.65 5.58 -11.77
C TYR A 45 -5.39 4.62 -10.84
N CYS A 46 -4.67 3.61 -10.37
CA CYS A 46 -5.13 2.67 -9.35
C CYS A 46 -4.30 2.85 -8.08
N THR A 47 -4.96 2.87 -6.92
CA THR A 47 -4.29 2.91 -5.63
C THR A 47 -4.51 1.61 -4.88
N PHE A 48 -3.42 0.94 -4.53
CA PHE A 48 -3.44 -0.18 -3.59
C PHE A 48 -3.04 0.33 -2.22
N SER A 49 -3.82 0.03 -1.18
CA SER A 49 -3.56 0.45 0.19
C SER A 49 -3.54 -0.75 1.11
N PHE A 50 -2.54 -0.83 1.98
CA PHE A 50 -2.45 -1.80 3.06
C PHE A 50 -2.22 -1.06 4.38
N SER A 51 -2.92 -1.48 5.43
CA SER A 51 -2.79 -0.93 6.78
C SER A 51 -2.57 -2.05 7.79
N ALA A 52 -1.51 -1.95 8.58
CA ALA A 52 -1.24 -2.84 9.69
C ALA A 52 -1.53 -2.11 11.02
N LEU A 53 -2.53 -2.58 11.77
CA LEU A 53 -2.93 -1.99 13.05
C LEU A 53 -1.85 -2.20 14.11
N ILE A 54 -1.35 -1.12 14.70
CA ILE A 54 -0.33 -1.15 15.75
C ILE A 54 -1.04 -1.40 17.08
N ALA A 55 -0.96 -2.62 17.59
CA ALA A 55 -1.54 -3.02 18.87
C ALA A 55 -0.55 -2.73 20.01
N PRO A 56 -0.99 -2.31 21.20
CA PRO A 56 -0.10 -2.15 22.34
C PRO A 56 0.65 -3.47 22.66
N GLY A 57 1.98 -3.42 22.79
CA GLY A 57 2.81 -4.58 23.15
C GLY A 57 3.13 -5.56 22.00
N SER A 58 2.76 -5.21 20.77
CA SER A 58 3.14 -5.94 19.57
C SER A 58 4.60 -5.71 19.18
N ASP A 59 5.23 -6.72 18.57
CA ASP A 59 6.61 -6.65 18.09
C ASP A 59 6.69 -5.81 16.80
N PRO A 60 7.49 -4.74 16.74
CA PRO A 60 7.73 -3.98 15.51
C PRO A 60 8.11 -4.85 14.31
N ALA A 61 8.90 -5.91 14.52
CA ALA A 61 9.36 -6.78 13.44
C ALA A 61 8.21 -7.53 12.74
N PHE A 62 7.10 -7.77 13.46
CA PHE A 62 5.91 -8.38 12.87
C PHE A 62 5.27 -7.45 11.84
N TYR A 63 5.21 -6.15 12.11
CA TYR A 63 4.66 -5.17 11.16
C TYR A 63 5.54 -5.01 9.93
N ASP A 64 6.85 -4.99 10.12
CA ASP A 64 7.80 -4.94 9.01
C ASP A 64 7.61 -6.17 8.11
N THR A 65 7.41 -7.36 8.70
CA THR A 65 7.10 -8.59 7.95
C THR A 65 5.80 -8.49 7.15
N LEU A 66 4.74 -7.88 7.71
CA LEU A 66 3.48 -7.68 6.99
C LEU A 66 3.63 -6.69 5.82
N VAL A 67 4.43 -5.64 6.01
CA VAL A 67 4.76 -4.67 4.96
C VAL A 67 5.57 -5.35 3.85
N GLU A 68 6.57 -6.16 4.20
CA GLU A 68 7.35 -6.94 3.25
C GLU A 68 6.50 -7.94 2.49
N LEU A 69 5.56 -8.62 3.16
CA LEU A 69 4.62 -9.52 2.50
C LEU A 69 3.74 -8.78 1.50
N PHE A 70 3.23 -7.60 1.87
CA PHE A 70 2.45 -6.78 0.94
C PHE A 70 3.29 -6.35 -0.26
N ASP A 71 4.53 -5.90 -0.05
CA ASP A 71 5.46 -5.56 -1.13
C ASP A 71 5.76 -6.76 -2.04
N ALA A 72 5.93 -7.95 -1.46
CA ALA A 72 6.13 -9.18 -2.20
C ALA A 72 4.91 -9.51 -3.07
N VAL A 73 3.69 -9.41 -2.53
CA VAL A 73 2.45 -9.58 -3.31
C VAL A 73 2.40 -8.57 -4.45
N MET A 74 2.67 -7.29 -4.17
CA MET A 74 2.66 -6.24 -5.19
C MET A 74 3.67 -6.53 -6.32
N SER A 75 4.85 -7.09 -6.01
CA SER A 75 5.85 -7.47 -7.03
C SER A 75 5.35 -8.52 -8.05
N THR A 76 4.29 -9.26 -7.70
CA THR A 76 3.68 -10.26 -8.58
C THR A 76 2.53 -9.71 -9.41
N PHE A 77 2.12 -8.45 -9.19
CA PHE A 77 1.02 -7.82 -9.91
C PHE A 77 1.27 -7.81 -11.43
N ARG A 78 0.20 -8.08 -12.19
CA ARG A 78 0.16 -8.04 -13.66
C ARG A 78 -1.16 -7.45 -14.12
N TRP A 79 -1.12 -6.57 -15.10
CA TRP A 79 -2.32 -6.13 -15.82
C TRP A 79 -2.82 -7.27 -16.70
N SER A 80 -4.15 -7.37 -16.80
CA SER A 80 -4.81 -8.23 -17.77
C SER A 80 -5.79 -7.39 -18.55
N TYR A 81 -5.71 -7.50 -19.88
CA TYR A 81 -6.60 -6.84 -20.81
C TYR A 81 -7.58 -7.87 -21.37
N ALA A 82 -8.85 -7.49 -21.53
CA ALA A 82 -9.89 -8.32 -22.11
C ALA A 82 -10.08 -8.02 -23.60
#